data_AF-K4IF92-F1
#
_entry.id   AF-K4IF92-F1
#
_cell.length_a   1.000
_cell.length_b   1.000
_cell.length_c   1.000
_cell.angle_alpha   90.00
_cell.angle_beta   90.00
_cell.angle_gamma   90.00
#
_symmetry.space_group_name_H-M   'P 1'
#
loop_
_entity.id
_entity.type
_entity.pdbx_description
1 polymer ?
#
loop_
_entity_poly.entity_id
_entity_poly.type
_entity_poly.pdbx_seq_one_letter_code
_entity_poly.pdbx_strand_id
1 'polypeptide(L)'
;MTTEELKSKSKNEVMNFIRQRLSFSENVKSSMRYLESDQIEKQHKRFEMSGYESKTGECTVWNTSLLNEFADLGIYDYTSYLFLDFYKGMPTLYLKYFQRNEDLEFDEWSGFGTTEIIYEIFQLTILSDKRKRRRD
;
A
#
# COMPACT_ATOMS: atom_id res chain seq x y z
N MET A 1 -9.63 13.12 -3.93
CA MET A 1 -9.98 11.76 -4.35
C MET A 1 -10.61 11.04 -3.17
N THR A 2 -11.93 10.82 -3.20
CA THR A 2 -12.65 10.04 -2.18
C THR A 2 -12.69 8.55 -2.51
N THR A 3 -13.11 7.72 -1.57
CA THR A 3 -13.31 6.27 -1.80
C THR A 3 -14.35 5.98 -2.86
N GLU A 4 -15.42 6.77 -2.91
CA GLU A 4 -16.52 6.66 -3.87
C GLU A 4 -16.04 7.00 -5.29
N GLU A 5 -15.21 8.03 -5.42
CA GLU A 5 -14.56 8.37 -6.69
C GLU A 5 -13.64 7.22 -7.16
N LEU A 6 -12.85 6.63 -6.25
CA LEU A 6 -11.95 5.51 -6.57
C LEU A 6 -12.70 4.26 -7.05
N LYS A 7 -13.91 3.97 -6.53
CA LYS A 7 -14.73 2.84 -6.98
C LYS A 7 -15.19 2.96 -8.44
N SER A 8 -15.35 4.18 -8.93
CA SER A 8 -15.79 4.43 -10.32
C SER A 8 -14.65 4.41 -11.34
N LYS A 9 -13.40 4.31 -10.88
CA LYS A 9 -12.20 4.42 -11.72
C LYS A 9 -11.74 3.09 -12.29
N SER A 10 -11.10 3.17 -13.46
CA SER A 10 -10.40 2.02 -14.04
C SER A 10 -9.18 1.63 -13.19
N LYS A 11 -8.73 0.37 -13.29
CA LYS A 11 -7.50 -0.12 -12.64
C LYS A 11 -6.32 0.82 -12.87
N ASN A 12 -6.10 1.26 -14.10
CA ASN A 12 -4.98 2.14 -14.45
C ASN A 12 -5.04 3.51 -13.75
N GLU A 13 -6.24 4.09 -13.60
CA GLU A 13 -6.40 5.35 -12.88
C GLU A 13 -6.15 5.19 -11.38
N VAL A 14 -6.62 4.10 -10.77
CA VAL A 14 -6.34 3.79 -9.36
C VAL A 14 -4.85 3.57 -9.14
N MET A 15 -4.19 2.83 -10.04
CA MET A 15 -2.73 2.60 -10.00
C MET A 15 -1.96 3.92 -10.11
N ASN A 16 -2.39 4.84 -10.99
CA ASN A 16 -1.76 6.16 -11.12
C ASN A 16 -1.98 7.01 -9.87
N PHE A 17 -3.17 6.96 -9.26
CA PHE A 17 -3.42 7.62 -7.99
C PHE A 17 -2.49 7.12 -6.88
N ILE A 18 -2.31 5.79 -6.75
CA ILE A 18 -1.39 5.20 -5.77
C ILE A 18 0.05 5.70 -6.02
N ARG A 19 0.53 5.70 -7.27
CA ARG A 19 1.87 6.20 -7.62
C ARG A 19 2.06 7.67 -7.26
N GLN A 20 1.08 8.51 -7.59
CA GLN A 20 1.11 9.94 -7.26
C GLN A 20 1.17 10.16 -5.75
N ARG A 21 0.40 9.39 -4.99
CA ARG A 21 0.36 9.49 -3.53
C ARG A 21 1.65 9.03 -2.87
N LEU A 22 2.34 8.05 -3.45
CA LEU A 22 3.67 7.61 -3.02
C LEU A 22 4.81 8.46 -3.59
N SER A 23 4.53 9.46 -4.42
CA SER A 23 5.58 10.28 -5.03
C SER A 23 6.40 11.01 -3.96
N PHE A 24 7.68 11.23 -4.26
CA PHE A 24 8.56 11.95 -3.36
C PHE A 24 8.14 13.42 -3.21
N SER A 25 8.39 14.01 -2.05
CA SER A 25 8.18 15.44 -1.85
C SER A 25 9.09 16.26 -2.77
N GLU A 26 8.70 17.49 -3.07
CA GLU A 26 9.48 18.37 -3.96
C GLU A 26 10.91 18.59 -3.45
N ASN A 27 11.13 18.61 -2.14
CA ASN A 27 12.47 18.71 -1.57
C ASN A 27 13.34 17.51 -1.97
N VAL A 28 12.79 16.29 -1.86
CA VAL A 28 13.50 15.05 -2.21
C VAL A 28 13.70 14.95 -3.72
N LYS A 29 12.70 15.32 -4.54
CA LYS A 29 12.85 15.43 -5.99
C LYS A 29 13.94 16.44 -6.39
N SER A 30 14.02 17.57 -5.68
CA SER A 30 15.05 18.59 -5.91
C SER A 30 16.45 18.11 -5.52
N SER A 31 16.60 17.03 -4.77
CA SER A 31 17.89 16.38 -4.54
C SER A 31 18.26 15.43 -5.69
N MET A 32 17.31 15.05 -6.55
CA MET A 32 17.50 14.17 -7.71
C MET A 32 17.69 14.92 -9.04
N ARG A 33 18.12 16.19 -9.01
CA ARG A 33 18.25 17.08 -10.20
C ARG A 33 19.10 16.54 -11.36
N TYR A 34 19.89 15.50 -11.12
CA TYR A 34 20.72 14.85 -12.13
C TYR A 34 19.96 13.84 -13.01
N LEU A 35 18.74 13.45 -12.61
CA LEU A 35 17.87 12.57 -13.39
C LEU A 35 16.99 13.39 -14.33
N GLU A 36 16.62 12.80 -15.47
CA GLU A 36 15.61 13.40 -16.36
C GLU A 36 14.24 13.45 -15.66
N SER A 37 13.42 14.43 -16.04
CA SER A 37 12.10 14.67 -15.41
C SER A 37 11.19 13.44 -15.44
N ASP A 38 11.19 12.70 -16.55
CA ASP A 38 10.43 11.46 -16.70
C ASP A 38 10.94 10.34 -15.79
N GLN A 39 12.23 10.33 -15.46
CA GLN A 39 12.83 9.38 -14.52
C GLN A 39 12.45 9.73 -13.08
N ILE A 40 12.42 11.02 -12.72
CA ILE A 40 12.00 11.48 -11.39
C ILE A 40 10.52 11.17 -11.16
N GLU A 41 9.66 11.36 -12.15
CA GLU A 41 8.22 11.06 -12.06
C GLU A 41 7.94 9.56 -11.87
N LYS A 42 8.84 8.69 -12.34
CA LYS A 42 8.78 7.23 -12.13
C LYS A 42 9.27 6.82 -10.73
N GLN A 43 9.89 7.73 -9.98
CA GLN A 43 10.37 7.46 -8.62
C GLN A 43 9.26 7.77 -7.60
N HIS A 44 8.94 6.77 -6.80
CA HIS A 44 8.01 6.86 -5.67
C HIS A 44 8.54 6.01 -4.52
N LYS A 45 8.03 6.23 -3.30
CA LYS A 45 8.32 5.37 -2.15
C LYS A 45 7.96 3.92 -2.51
N ARG A 46 8.81 2.97 -2.09
CA ARG A 46 8.62 1.52 -2.34
C ARG A 46 8.68 0.76 -1.04
N PHE A 47 7.99 -0.38 -1.01
CA PHE A 47 8.20 -1.34 0.06
C PHE A 47 9.63 -1.87 0.03
N GLU A 48 10.19 -2.08 1.21
CA GLU A 48 11.49 -2.69 1.41
C GLU A 48 11.35 -4.17 1.77
N MET A 49 12.35 -4.97 1.43
CA MET A 49 12.37 -6.39 1.76
C MET A 49 12.89 -6.59 3.18
N SER A 50 12.20 -7.42 3.97
CA SER A 50 12.72 -7.76 5.31
C SER A 50 13.95 -8.67 5.19
N GLY A 51 14.82 -8.63 6.20
CA GLY A 51 16.04 -9.45 6.25
C GLY A 51 17.31 -8.82 5.65
N TYR A 52 17.20 -7.62 5.08
CA TYR A 52 18.35 -6.81 4.62
C TYR A 52 18.47 -5.45 5.35
N GLU A 53 17.69 -5.27 6.42
CA GLU A 53 17.67 -4.03 7.19
C GLU A 53 18.95 -3.85 8.02
N SER A 54 19.40 -2.60 8.16
CA SER A 54 20.57 -2.28 8.99
C SER A 54 20.21 -2.30 10.48
N LYS A 55 18.94 -2.08 10.81
CA LYS A 55 18.40 -2.11 12.15
C LYS A 55 17.14 -2.96 12.19
N THR A 56 17.05 -3.86 13.17
CA THR A 56 15.87 -4.71 13.35
C THR A 56 14.58 -3.89 13.44
N GLY A 57 13.59 -4.23 12.61
CA GLY A 57 12.27 -3.61 12.56
C GLY A 57 12.16 -2.35 11.71
N GLU A 58 13.25 -1.89 11.08
CA GLU A 58 13.24 -0.73 10.19
C GLU A 58 12.33 -0.94 8.98
N CYS A 59 12.43 -2.11 8.34
CA CYS A 59 11.60 -2.48 7.20
C CYS A 59 10.11 -2.52 7.57
N THR A 60 9.78 -3.07 8.74
CA THR A 60 8.40 -3.11 9.25
C THR A 60 7.84 -1.71 9.46
N VAL A 61 8.60 -0.82 10.10
CA VAL A 61 8.19 0.58 10.34
C VAL A 61 8.01 1.32 9.02
N TRP A 62 8.96 1.18 8.11
CA TRP A 62 8.91 1.80 6.79
C TRP A 62 7.71 1.32 5.97
N ASN A 63 7.53 0.01 5.80
CA ASN A 63 6.44 -0.56 5.01
C ASN A 63 5.06 -0.21 5.61
N THR A 64 4.95 -0.21 6.94
CA THR A 64 3.73 0.24 7.62
C THR A 64 3.47 1.72 7.33
N SER A 65 4.52 2.57 7.32
CA SER A 65 4.38 4.00 7.00
C SER A 65 3.88 4.23 5.56
N LEU A 66 4.35 3.44 4.59
CA LEU A 66 3.84 3.50 3.21
C LEU A 66 2.35 3.17 3.12
N LEU A 67 1.92 2.12 3.84
CA LEU A 67 0.51 1.73 3.83
C LEU A 67 -0.36 2.78 4.55
N ASN A 68 0.17 3.38 5.61
CA ASN A 68 -0.49 4.45 6.36
C ASN A 68 -0.72 5.73 5.55
N GLU A 69 0.00 5.95 4.44
CA GLU A 69 -0.30 7.04 3.50
C GLU A 69 -1.74 6.98 2.97
N PHE A 70 -2.39 5.81 3.04
CA PHE A 70 -3.77 5.55 2.60
C PHE A 70 -4.76 5.34 3.74
N ALA A 71 -4.35 5.56 4.99
CA ALA A 71 -5.20 5.34 6.17
C ALA A 71 -6.48 6.20 6.15
N ASP A 72 -6.38 7.42 5.62
CA ASP A 72 -7.49 8.36 5.42
C ASP A 72 -8.59 7.83 4.48
N LEU A 73 -8.25 6.94 3.56
CA LEU A 73 -9.23 6.25 2.71
C LEU A 73 -10.03 5.19 3.50
N GLY A 74 -9.66 4.92 4.75
CA GLY A 74 -10.34 3.95 5.60
C GLY A 74 -10.01 2.51 5.26
N ILE A 75 -8.81 2.22 4.72
CA ILE A 75 -8.37 0.86 4.41
C ILE A 75 -8.45 -0.08 5.64
N TYR A 76 -8.20 0.46 6.84
CA TYR A 76 -8.26 -0.29 8.10
C TYR A 76 -9.66 -0.42 8.67
N ASP A 77 -10.67 0.23 8.09
CA ASP A 77 -12.04 0.17 8.61
C ASP A 77 -12.76 -1.13 8.25
N TYR A 78 -12.17 -1.97 7.43
CA TYR A 78 -12.71 -3.28 7.05
C TYR A 78 -12.14 -4.40 7.93
N THR A 79 -11.06 -4.13 8.67
CA THR A 79 -10.21 -5.16 9.27
C THR A 79 -10.04 -4.95 10.77
N SER A 80 -9.96 -6.05 11.53
CA SER A 80 -9.42 -6.06 12.89
C SER A 80 -7.91 -5.85 12.89
N TYR A 81 -7.21 -6.46 11.93
CA TYR A 81 -5.82 -6.19 11.63
C TYR A 81 -5.56 -6.37 10.14
N LEU A 82 -4.54 -5.65 9.67
CA LEU A 82 -3.97 -5.77 8.34
C LEU A 82 -2.46 -5.59 8.51
N PHE A 83 -1.70 -6.63 8.21
CA PHE A 83 -0.25 -6.64 8.35
C PHE A 83 0.38 -7.19 7.07
N LEU A 84 1.36 -6.47 6.54
CA LEU A 84 2.06 -6.83 5.31
C LEU A 84 3.50 -7.18 5.68
N ASP A 85 3.88 -8.43 5.43
CA ASP A 85 5.22 -8.94 5.64
C ASP A 85 5.94 -9.16 4.29
N PHE A 86 7.26 -9.11 4.30
CA PHE A 86 8.10 -9.31 3.13
C PHE A 86 9.23 -10.29 3.45
N TYR A 87 8.95 -11.59 3.40
CA TYR A 87 9.97 -12.60 3.70
C TYR A 87 10.71 -13.04 2.44
N LYS A 88 12.03 -12.82 2.39
CA LYS A 88 12.91 -13.25 1.26
C LYS A 88 12.40 -12.82 -0.12
N GLY A 89 11.86 -11.61 -0.23
CA GLY A 89 11.36 -11.09 -1.50
C GLY A 89 9.90 -11.46 -1.81
N MET A 90 9.24 -12.25 -0.96
CA MET A 90 7.85 -12.63 -1.14
C MET A 90 6.95 -11.81 -0.20
N PRO A 91 6.04 -10.99 -0.74
CA PRO A 91 5.05 -10.29 0.05
C PRO A 91 3.95 -11.24 0.52
N THR A 92 3.62 -11.17 1.80
CA THR A 92 2.48 -11.88 2.38
C THR A 92 1.60 -10.89 3.14
N LEU A 93 0.32 -10.82 2.77
CA LEU A 93 -0.67 -10.05 3.50
C LEU A 93 -1.41 -10.95 4.49
N TYR A 94 -1.30 -10.60 5.77
CA TYR A 94 -2.13 -11.14 6.84
C TYR A 94 -3.28 -10.16 7.12
N LEU A 95 -4.51 -10.65 7.06
CA LEU A 95 -5.69 -9.83 7.21
C LEU A 95 -6.79 -10.56 7.98
N LYS A 96 -7.45 -9.87 8.91
CA LYS A 96 -8.69 -10.34 9.53
C LYS A 96 -9.78 -9.31 9.37
N TYR A 97 -10.88 -9.66 8.72
CA TYR A 97 -12.04 -8.77 8.62
C TYR A 97 -12.70 -8.58 9.98
N PHE A 98 -13.17 -7.37 10.31
CA PHE A 98 -13.75 -7.12 11.65
C PHE A 98 -15.03 -7.92 11.93
N GLN A 99 -15.74 -8.34 10.89
CA GLN A 99 -16.99 -9.10 10.97
C GLN A 99 -16.77 -10.61 11.03
N ARG A 100 -15.55 -11.08 10.79
CA ARG A 100 -15.23 -12.50 10.72
C ARG A 100 -14.20 -12.85 11.76
N ASN A 101 -14.33 -14.04 12.33
CA ASN A 101 -13.32 -14.59 13.23
C ASN A 101 -12.40 -15.55 12.46
N GLU A 102 -11.88 -15.09 11.32
CA GLU A 102 -11.03 -15.88 10.43
C GLU A 102 -9.81 -15.04 10.07
N ASP A 103 -8.65 -15.62 10.27
CA ASP A 103 -7.36 -15.08 9.88
C ASP A 103 -7.08 -15.49 8.43
N LEU A 104 -6.89 -14.51 7.55
CA LEU A 104 -6.63 -14.72 6.13
C LEU A 104 -5.18 -14.40 5.82
N GLU A 105 -4.61 -15.20 4.92
CA GLU A 105 -3.26 -15.05 4.40
C GLU A 105 -3.33 -14.99 2.87
N PHE A 106 -2.63 -14.03 2.27
CA PHE A 106 -2.48 -13.89 0.82
C PHE A 106 -0.99 -13.80 0.49
N ASP A 107 -0.44 -14.85 -0.12
CA ASP A 107 0.98 -15.02 -0.41
C ASP A 107 1.27 -15.17 -1.92
N GLU A 108 0.23 -15.21 -2.76
CA GLU A 108 0.32 -15.33 -4.23
C GLU A 108 0.71 -14.01 -4.94
N TRP A 109 1.47 -13.14 -4.30
CA TRP A 109 1.83 -11.79 -4.78
C TRP A 109 3.30 -11.68 -5.21
N SER A 110 3.93 -12.80 -5.49
CA SER A 110 5.30 -12.84 -6.01
C SER A 110 5.40 -12.07 -7.33
N GLY A 111 6.42 -11.21 -7.44
CA GLY A 111 6.64 -10.34 -8.60
C GLY A 111 5.83 -9.04 -8.61
N PHE A 112 4.93 -8.82 -7.64
CA PHE A 112 4.16 -7.58 -7.57
C PHE A 112 5.04 -6.43 -7.06
N GLY A 113 4.95 -5.27 -7.71
CA GLY A 113 5.49 -4.02 -7.24
C GLY A 113 4.64 -3.38 -6.15
N THR A 114 5.18 -2.34 -5.50
CA THR A 114 4.51 -1.61 -4.41
C THR A 114 3.10 -1.14 -4.77
N THR A 115 2.93 -0.58 -5.97
CA THR A 115 1.63 -0.09 -6.44
C THR A 115 0.61 -1.22 -6.61
N GLU A 116 1.05 -2.39 -7.09
CA GLU A 116 0.19 -3.55 -7.31
C GLU A 116 -0.26 -4.16 -5.99
N ILE A 117 0.66 -4.30 -5.03
CA ILE A 117 0.35 -4.76 -3.66
C ILE A 117 -0.70 -3.86 -3.00
N ILE A 118 -0.54 -2.54 -3.09
CA ILE A 118 -1.51 -1.58 -2.51
C ILE A 118 -2.85 -1.67 -3.25
N TYR A 119 -2.82 -1.85 -4.58
CA TYR A 119 -4.05 -2.04 -5.36
C TYR A 119 -4.80 -3.30 -4.95
N GLU A 120 -4.12 -4.43 -4.71
CA GLU A 120 -4.77 -5.63 -4.19
C GLU A 120 -5.34 -5.42 -2.77
N ILE A 121 -4.62 -4.69 -1.90
CA ILE A 121 -5.16 -4.27 -0.61
C ILE A 121 -6.44 -3.43 -0.80
N PHE A 122 -6.49 -2.54 -1.79
CA PHE A 122 -7.71 -1.79 -2.11
C PHE A 122 -8.84 -2.72 -2.55
N GLN A 123 -8.58 -3.70 -3.41
CA GLN A 123 -9.55 -4.72 -3.83
C GLN A 123 -10.13 -5.49 -2.63
N LEU A 124 -9.31 -5.76 -1.62
CA LEU A 124 -9.73 -6.45 -0.40
C LEU A 124 -10.44 -5.54 0.62
N THR A 125 -10.38 -4.21 0.46
CA THR A 125 -10.86 -3.21 1.41
C THR A 125 -11.78 -2.18 0.74
N ILE A 126 -11.26 -0.99 0.39
CA ILE A 126 -12.04 0.17 -0.04
C ILE A 126 -12.74 -0.01 -1.39
N LEU A 127 -12.26 -0.91 -2.25
CA LEU A 127 -12.89 -1.28 -3.53
C LEU A 127 -13.73 -2.56 -3.43
N SER A 128 -13.79 -3.18 -2.24
CA SER A 128 -14.62 -4.35 -2.01
C SER A 128 -16.07 -3.98 -1.70
N ASP A 129 -16.95 -4.98 -1.77
CA ASP A 129 -18.34 -4.90 -1.29
C ASP A 129 -18.48 -5.24 0.20
N LYS A 130 -17.35 -5.34 0.92
CA LYS A 130 -17.37 -5.67 2.35
C LYS A 130 -17.90 -4.48 3.13
N ARG A 131 -18.52 -4.79 4.25
CA ARG A 131 -19.01 -3.75 5.16
C ARG A 131 -17.82 -3.09 5.85
N LYS A 132 -17.96 -1.79 6.10
CA LYS A 132 -17.04 -0.97 6.88
C LYS A 132 -17.46 -0.96 8.35
N ARG A 133 -16.50 -0.97 9.27
CA ARG A 133 -16.72 -0.81 10.71
C ARG A 133 -17.17 0.62 10.97
N ARG A 134 -18.28 0.78 11.68
CA ARG A 134 -18.73 2.12 12.09
C ARG A 134 -17.83 2.62 13.22
N ARG A 135 -17.40 3.87 13.10
CA ARG A 135 -16.56 4.61 14.05
C ARG A 135 -17.27 5.94 14.33
N ASP A 136 -18.47 5.82 14.86
CA ASP A 136 -19.35 6.85 15.39
C ASP A 136 -18.98 7.18 16.84
#